data_AF-A0A6P2AVE0-F1
#
_entry.id   AF-A0A6P2AVE0-F1
#
_cell.length_a   1.000
_cell.length_b   1.000
_cell.length_c   1.000
_cell.angle_alpha   90.00
_cell.angle_beta   90.00
_cell.angle_gamma   90.00
#
_symmetry.space_group_name_H-M   'P 1'
#
loop_
_entity.id
_entity.type
_entity.pdbx_description
1 polymer ?
#
loop_
_entity_poly.entity_id
_entity_poly.type
_entity_poly.pdbx_seq_one_letter_code
_entity_poly.pdbx_strand_id
1 'polypeptide(L)'
;MKSLIVPPEIPDAAWQRPIGRGWENPYRVRRASNIDDGPWHGMPLGGMGAGCIGRSPRGDFNLWHLDGGEHIFNPVPACQFSIFEQVGDNPPQAYALSTEPGFGGFIVRA
;
A
#
# COMPACT_ATOMS: atom_id res chain seq x y z
N MET A 1 16.56 -26.30 9.35
CA MET A 1 15.10 -26.14 9.50
C MET A 1 14.52 -25.99 8.10
N LYS A 2 13.49 -26.77 7.74
CA LYS A 2 12.77 -26.55 6.48
C LYS A 2 11.81 -25.38 6.67
N SER A 3 11.83 -24.40 5.76
CA SER A 3 10.79 -23.39 5.69
C SER A 3 9.45 -24.08 5.49
N LEU A 4 8.49 -23.84 6.40
CA LEU A 4 7.11 -24.30 6.24
C LEU A 4 6.30 -23.38 5.29
N ILE A 5 6.89 -22.26 4.87
CA ILE A 5 6.27 -21.29 3.99
C ILE A 5 6.76 -21.55 2.58
N VAL A 6 5.82 -21.89 1.70
CA VAL A 6 6.03 -21.91 0.25
C VAL A 6 5.64 -20.52 -0.27
N PRO A 7 6.58 -19.73 -0.81
CA PRO A 7 6.25 -18.44 -1.40
C PRO A 7 5.35 -18.66 -2.64
N PRO A 8 4.46 -17.71 -2.96
CA PRO A 8 3.69 -17.79 -4.18
C PRO A 8 4.61 -17.73 -5.40
N GLU A 9 4.27 -18.45 -6.46
CA GLU A 9 4.91 -18.29 -7.77
C GLU A 9 4.45 -16.95 -8.38
N ILE A 10 5.39 -16.02 -8.57
CA ILE A 10 5.13 -14.72 -9.19
C ILE A 10 5.63 -14.78 -10.63
N PRO A 11 4.80 -14.51 -11.66
CA PRO A 11 5.24 -14.52 -13.04
C PRO A 11 6.35 -13.50 -13.32
N ASP A 12 7.33 -13.85 -14.15
CA ASP A 12 8.43 -12.94 -14.55
C ASP A 12 7.95 -11.66 -15.23
N ALA A 13 6.79 -11.73 -15.91
CA ALA A 13 6.16 -10.58 -16.55
C ALA A 13 5.45 -9.63 -15.58
N ALA A 14 5.30 -10.00 -14.30
CA ALA A 14 4.71 -9.12 -13.31
C ALA A 14 5.59 -7.89 -13.14
N TRP A 15 4.97 -6.72 -13.05
CA TRP A 15 5.69 -5.51 -12.69
C TRP A 15 6.21 -5.65 -11.25
N GLN A 16 7.52 -5.43 -11.06
CA GLN A 16 8.17 -5.60 -9.76
C GLN A 16 8.79 -4.30 -9.30
N ARG A 17 8.67 -4.05 -7.99
CA ARG A 17 9.24 -2.86 -7.38
C ARG A 17 9.47 -3.08 -5.88
N PRO A 18 10.62 -2.69 -5.32
CA PRO A 18 10.83 -2.72 -3.88
C PRO A 18 9.82 -1.84 -3.14
N ILE A 19 9.29 -2.37 -2.04
CA ILE A 19 8.37 -1.67 -1.14
C ILE A 19 9.04 -0.37 -0.65
N GLY A 20 8.31 0.74 -0.71
CA GLY A 20 8.78 2.06 -0.23
C GLY A 20 9.85 2.76 -1.05
N ARG A 21 10.47 2.14 -2.06
CA ARG A 21 11.48 2.85 -2.88
C ARG A 21 10.80 4.02 -3.62
N GLY A 22 11.26 5.26 -3.43
CA GLY A 22 10.70 6.44 -4.11
C GLY A 22 10.98 6.48 -5.61
N TRP A 23 10.44 7.48 -6.32
CA TRP A 23 10.68 7.71 -7.76
C TRP A 23 11.58 8.91 -7.98
N GLU A 24 12.55 8.76 -8.86
CA GLU A 24 13.50 9.82 -9.20
C GLU A 24 12.84 10.90 -10.08
N ASN A 25 12.10 10.49 -11.10
CA ASN A 25 11.43 11.41 -12.02
C ASN A 25 10.00 10.94 -12.32
N PRO A 26 9.08 11.02 -11.33
CA PRO A 26 7.70 10.64 -11.56
C PRO A 26 7.06 11.59 -12.57
N TYR A 27 6.04 11.09 -13.28
CA TYR A 27 5.19 11.93 -14.11
C TYR A 27 4.69 13.14 -13.31
N ARG A 28 4.59 14.28 -13.99
CA ARG A 28 3.96 15.49 -13.46
C ARG A 28 3.01 16.04 -14.51
N VAL A 29 1.85 16.52 -14.06
CA VAL A 29 0.86 17.09 -14.97
C VAL A 29 1.39 18.32 -15.70
N ARG A 30 0.88 18.52 -16.92
CA ARG A 30 1.25 19.66 -17.76
C ARG A 30 0.42 20.91 -17.48
N ARG A 31 -0.74 20.77 -16.83
CA ARG A 31 -1.67 21.88 -16.53
C ARG A 31 -2.25 21.70 -15.13
N ALA A 32 -2.55 22.82 -14.48
CA ALA A 32 -3.11 22.83 -13.11
C ALA A 32 -4.49 22.16 -12.99
N SER A 33 -5.25 22.06 -14.09
CA SER A 33 -6.56 21.42 -14.11
C SER A 33 -6.49 19.89 -14.26
N ASN A 34 -5.31 19.32 -14.45
CA ASN A 34 -5.14 17.87 -14.56
C ASN A 34 -4.90 17.26 -13.17
N ILE A 35 -5.48 16.08 -12.94
CA ILE A 35 -5.27 15.30 -11.72
C ILE A 35 -3.82 14.79 -11.72
N ASP A 36 -3.13 15.02 -10.60
CA ASP A 36 -1.78 14.52 -10.32
C ASP A 36 -1.75 13.98 -8.89
N ASP A 37 -2.02 12.69 -8.74
CA ASP A 37 -1.99 11.99 -7.44
C ASP A 37 -0.57 11.55 -7.06
N GLY A 38 0.42 11.88 -7.90
CA GLY A 38 1.79 11.41 -7.78
C GLY A 38 1.95 9.95 -8.21
N PRO A 39 3.08 9.31 -7.85
CA PRO A 39 3.44 8.00 -8.39
C PRO A 39 2.99 6.80 -7.54
N TRP A 40 2.40 7.01 -6.37
CA TRP A 40 2.08 5.94 -5.41
C TRP A 40 0.77 5.22 -5.77
N HIS A 41 0.77 4.52 -6.89
CA HIS A 41 -0.35 3.69 -7.35
C HIS A 41 0.02 2.21 -7.40
N GLY A 42 -0.99 1.36 -7.27
CA GLY A 42 -0.88 -0.08 -7.48
C GLY A 42 -2.10 -0.63 -8.21
N MET A 43 -2.14 -1.96 -8.35
CA MET A 43 -3.26 -2.65 -9.01
C MET A 43 -4.56 -2.41 -8.21
N PRO A 44 -5.65 -1.94 -8.85
CA PRO A 44 -6.91 -1.73 -8.17
C PRO A 44 -7.54 -3.05 -7.72
N LEU A 45 -8.16 -3.01 -6.54
CA LEU A 45 -8.96 -4.09 -5.97
C LEU A 45 -10.44 -3.74 -6.12
N GLY A 46 -11.17 -4.48 -6.94
CA GLY A 46 -12.59 -4.22 -7.20
C GLY A 46 -13.06 -4.89 -8.48
N GLY A 47 -14.33 -5.30 -8.50
CA GLY A 47 -14.98 -5.86 -9.69
C GLY A 47 -15.58 -4.77 -10.59
N MET A 48 -15.96 -5.15 -11.80
CA MET A 48 -16.69 -4.26 -12.70
C MET A 48 -18.00 -3.81 -12.06
N GLY A 49 -18.21 -2.50 -11.93
CA GLY A 49 -19.40 -1.89 -11.34
C GLY A 49 -19.47 -1.92 -9.81
N ALA A 50 -18.50 -2.50 -9.11
CA ALA A 50 -18.45 -2.54 -7.63
C ALA A 50 -17.74 -1.33 -7.01
N GLY A 51 -17.13 -0.49 -7.84
CA GLY A 51 -16.08 0.44 -7.42
C GLY A 51 -14.74 -0.26 -7.24
N CYS A 52 -13.69 0.52 -6.96
CA CYS A 52 -12.37 -0.02 -6.69
C CYS A 52 -11.59 0.76 -5.63
N ILE A 53 -10.63 0.07 -5.02
CA ILE A 53 -9.72 0.61 -4.02
C ILE A 53 -8.29 0.40 -4.53
N GLY A 54 -7.48 1.46 -4.56
CA GLY A 54 -6.06 1.37 -4.84
C GLY A 54 -5.24 1.17 -3.57
N ARG A 55 -4.29 0.23 -3.65
CA ARG A 55 -3.27 0.00 -2.64
C ARG A 55 -1.90 0.17 -3.27
N SER A 56 -1.06 1.03 -2.71
CA SER A 56 0.23 1.35 -3.31
C SER A 56 1.34 0.38 -2.90
N PRO A 57 2.51 0.40 -3.60
CA PRO A 57 3.72 -0.31 -3.19
C PRO A 57 4.32 0.13 -1.84
N ARG A 58 3.78 1.16 -1.17
CA ARG A 58 4.12 1.48 0.22
C ARG A 58 3.28 0.71 1.22
N GLY A 59 2.16 0.10 0.79
CA GLY A 59 1.24 -0.62 1.65
C GLY A 59 -0.01 0.16 2.07
N ASP A 60 -0.09 1.46 1.77
CA ASP A 60 -1.24 2.33 2.02
C ASP A 60 -2.40 2.08 1.04
N PHE A 61 -3.62 2.16 1.56
CA PHE A 61 -4.84 2.25 0.77
C PHE A 61 -5.15 3.73 0.57
N ASN A 62 -5.12 4.19 -0.68
CA ASN A 62 -5.03 5.61 -0.97
C ASN A 62 -5.91 6.11 -2.11
N LEU A 63 -6.42 5.23 -2.97
CA LEU A 63 -7.31 5.62 -4.06
C LEU A 63 -8.69 4.99 -3.85
N TRP A 64 -9.73 5.80 -3.88
CA TRP A 64 -11.10 5.37 -3.64
C TRP A 64 -11.98 5.76 -4.83
N HIS A 65 -12.38 4.77 -5.62
CA HIS A 65 -13.42 4.86 -6.66
C HIS A 65 -14.64 4.08 -6.20
N LEU A 66 -15.14 4.38 -5.00
CA LEU A 66 -16.27 3.67 -4.41
C LEU A 66 -17.61 4.15 -4.99
N ASP A 67 -17.70 5.44 -5.28
CA ASP A 67 -18.82 6.03 -5.99
C ASP A 67 -18.49 6.17 -7.49
N GLY A 68 -19.45 5.83 -8.33
CA GLY A 68 -19.25 5.72 -9.77
C GLY A 68 -18.94 7.08 -10.39
N GLY A 69 -17.73 7.22 -10.94
CA GLY A 69 -17.27 8.45 -11.59
C GLY A 69 -16.51 9.40 -10.66
N GLU A 70 -16.47 9.12 -9.36
CA GLU A 70 -15.69 9.89 -8.40
C GLU A 70 -14.24 9.40 -8.30
N HIS A 71 -13.34 10.35 -8.01
CA HIS A 71 -11.92 10.10 -7.84
C HIS A 71 -11.43 10.75 -6.54
N ILE A 72 -11.09 9.94 -5.54
CA ILE A 72 -10.56 10.42 -4.26
C ILE A 72 -9.21 9.77 -4.00
N PHE A 73 -8.14 10.56 -4.06
CA PHE A 73 -6.81 10.13 -3.66
C PHE A 73 -6.46 10.67 -2.26
N ASN A 74 -6.69 9.84 -1.25
CA ASN A 74 -6.46 10.16 0.16
C ASN A 74 -6.10 8.88 0.95
N PRO A 75 -4.86 8.73 1.43
CA PRO A 75 -4.49 7.62 2.30
C PRO A 75 -5.32 7.59 3.59
N VAL A 76 -5.86 6.42 3.94
CA VAL A 76 -6.55 6.20 5.23
C VAL A 76 -5.68 5.28 6.10
N PRO A 77 -4.91 5.82 7.07
CA PRO A 77 -3.94 5.03 7.84
C PRO A 77 -4.53 3.89 8.67
N ALA A 78 -5.83 3.94 8.98
CA ALA A 78 -6.52 2.87 9.69
C ALA A 78 -6.71 1.60 8.82
N CYS A 79 -6.74 1.75 7.50
CA CYS A 79 -6.78 0.61 6.57
C CYS A 79 -5.36 0.09 6.39
N GLN A 80 -4.96 -0.91 7.19
CA GLN A 80 -3.62 -1.48 7.17
C GLN A 80 -3.61 -2.97 7.46
N PHE A 81 -2.57 -3.64 6.96
CA PHE A 81 -2.14 -4.91 7.52
C PHE A 81 -1.04 -4.64 8.53
N SER A 82 -1.06 -5.36 9.64
CA SER A 82 -0.04 -5.29 10.67
C SER A 82 0.45 -6.68 11.02
N ILE A 83 1.71 -6.78 11.41
CA ILE A 83 2.31 -8.00 11.92
C ILE A 83 2.62 -7.82 13.40
N PHE A 84 2.40 -8.88 14.16
CA PHE A 84 2.88 -9.04 15.52
C PHE A 84 3.78 -10.28 15.53
N GLU A 85 4.94 -10.17 16.16
CA GLU A 85 5.86 -11.29 16.31
C GLU A 85 6.50 -11.32 17.70
N GLN A 86 6.78 -12.52 18.18
CA GLN A 86 7.53 -12.75 19.40
C GLN A 86 8.42 -13.99 19.20
N VAL A 87 9.73 -13.81 19.37
CA VAL A 87 10.71 -14.88 19.15
C VAL A 87 11.21 -15.40 20.50
N GLY A 88 10.72 -16.57 20.91
CA GLY A 88 11.03 -17.13 22.22
C GLY A 88 10.64 -16.17 23.34
N ASP A 89 11.56 -15.90 24.26
CA ASP A 89 11.36 -14.99 25.39
C ASP A 89 11.71 -13.52 25.07
N ASN A 90 12.04 -13.19 23.82
CA ASN A 90 12.27 -11.80 23.44
C ASN A 90 10.99 -10.97 23.62
N PRO A 91 11.10 -9.65 23.94
CA PRO A 91 9.96 -8.76 23.94
C PRO A 91 9.20 -8.82 22.60
N PRO A 92 7.86 -8.83 22.62
CA PRO A 92 7.07 -8.82 21.40
C PRO A 92 7.29 -7.53 20.61
N GLN A 93 7.05 -7.61 19.31
CA GLN A 93 7.11 -6.46 18.40
C GLN A 93 5.86 -6.42 17.52
N ALA A 94 5.41 -5.22 17.20
CA ALA A 94 4.33 -5.02 16.24
C ALA A 94 4.68 -3.92 15.24
N TYR A 95 4.30 -4.14 13.98
CA TYR A 95 4.57 -3.24 12.88
C TYR A 95 3.36 -3.12 11.98
N ALA A 96 3.02 -1.90 11.58
CA ALA A 96 2.18 -1.70 10.41
C ALA A 96 3.00 -2.00 9.16
N LEU A 97 2.41 -2.70 8.19
CA LEU A 97 3.04 -3.01 6.91
C LEU A 97 2.86 -1.86 5.92
N SER A 98 3.30 -0.67 6.34
CA SER A 98 3.35 0.56 5.56
C SER A 98 4.72 1.23 5.71
N THR A 99 5.26 1.78 4.63
CA THR A 99 6.52 2.56 4.70
C THR A 99 6.31 4.04 4.98
N GLU A 100 5.06 4.50 5.01
CA GLU A 100 4.71 5.85 5.43
C GLU A 100 4.05 5.83 6.80
N PRO A 101 4.45 6.72 7.73
CA PRO A 101 3.79 6.87 9.00
C PRO A 101 2.36 7.35 8.77
N GLY A 102 1.40 6.75 9.47
CA GLY A 102 0.03 7.26 9.47
C GLY A 102 0.00 8.69 10.02
N PHE A 103 -0.73 9.59 9.36
CA PHE A 103 -1.14 10.85 9.97
C PHE A 103 -1.90 10.51 11.28
N GLY A 104 -1.34 10.92 12.43
CA GLY A 104 -1.97 10.70 13.74
C GLY A 104 -1.36 9.63 14.65
N GLY A 105 -0.18 9.09 14.34
CA GLY A 105 0.69 8.51 15.38
C GLY A 105 0.21 7.23 16.07
N PHE A 106 -0.51 6.35 15.38
CA PHE A 106 -0.64 4.96 15.84
C PHE A 106 0.51 4.11 15.30
N ILE A 107 1.66 4.22 15.95
CA ILE A 107 2.58 3.09 16.02
C ILE A 107 1.95 2.16 17.05
N VAL A 108 1.48 0.99 16.64
CA VAL A 108 1.20 -0.09 17.59
C VAL A 108 2.56 -0.52 18.13
N ARG A 109 3.01 0.12 19.22
CA ARG A 109 4.06 -0.44 20.08
C ARG A 109 3.33 -1.33 21.09
N ALA A 110 3.32 -2.63 20.82
CA ALA A 110 3.15 -3.62 21.88
C ALA A 110 4.48 -3.74 22.64
#